data_AF-A0A7Y4F133-F1
#
_entry.id   AF-A0A7Y4F133-F1
#
_cell.length_a   1.000
_cell.length_b   1.000
_cell.length_c   1.000
_cell.angle_alpha   90.00
_cell.angle_beta   90.00
_cell.angle_gamma   90.00
#
_symmetry.space_group_name_H-M   'P 1'
#
loop_
_entity.id
_entity.type
_entity.pdbx_description
1 polymer ?
#
loop_
_entity_poly.entity_id
_entity_poly.type
_entity_poly.pdbx_seq_one_letter_code
_entity_poly.pdbx_strand_id
1 'polypeptide(L)'
;MPTMLLVWISLDQFGKKNQSEIMGRMQPIFDQYLNNFMAASAENNQEKTREVLVWFSQQISLIMHEGGEDFFKLKSESNRLKLIATDEMLGTFQQLEDLTELSMNTAHEFMGKLTEIVLHQQTSIQEEYLAKLNDISSDIQVQSKLLMTQMRTEIRRI
;
A
#
# COMPACT_ATOMS: atom_id res chain seq x y z
N MET A 1 27.56 10.19 11.31
CA MET A 1 27.59 10.57 9.89
C MET A 1 27.40 9.42 8.89
N PRO A 2 27.87 8.17 9.09
CA PRO A 2 27.63 7.08 8.12
C PRO A 2 26.18 6.53 8.13
N THR A 3 25.50 6.67 9.26
CA THR A 3 24.20 6.07 9.54
C THR A 3 23.03 6.71 8.79
N MET A 4 23.04 8.03 8.57
CA MET A 4 21.98 8.73 7.83
C MET A 4 21.99 8.39 6.33
N LEU A 5 23.17 8.15 5.76
CA LEU A 5 23.34 7.85 4.33
C LEU A 5 22.93 6.40 4.01
N LEU A 6 23.21 5.46 4.92
CA LEU A 6 22.73 4.08 4.84
C LEU A 6 21.20 4.00 4.92
N VAL A 7 20.60 4.80 5.81
CA VAL A 7 19.15 4.92 5.92
C VAL A 7 18.53 5.53 4.65
N TRP A 8 19.14 6.55 4.06
CA TRP A 8 18.69 7.13 2.79
C TRP A 8 18.69 6.10 1.64
N ILE A 9 19.75 5.29 1.54
CA ILE A 9 19.83 4.21 0.54
C ILE A 9 18.75 3.14 0.81
N SER A 10 18.51 2.78 2.07
CA SER A 10 17.47 1.81 2.43
C SER A 10 16.06 2.30 2.07
N LEU A 11 15.77 3.58 2.28
CA LEU A 11 14.48 4.22 1.96
C LEU A 11 14.25 4.33 0.45
N ASP A 12 15.27 4.72 -0.32
CA ASP A 12 15.19 4.80 -1.79
C ASP A 12 15.07 3.41 -2.42
N GLN A 13 15.78 2.42 -1.89
CA GLN A 13 15.66 1.01 -2.31
C GLN A 13 14.30 0.44 -1.94
N PHE A 14 13.78 0.74 -0.76
CA PHE A 14 12.44 0.34 -0.33
C PHE A 14 11.37 0.88 -1.28
N GLY A 15 11.41 2.19 -1.58
CA GLY A 15 10.45 2.83 -2.49
C GLY A 15 10.48 2.24 -3.90
N LYS A 16 11.67 2.01 -4.46
CA LYS A 16 11.82 1.42 -5.81
C LYS A 16 11.47 -0.06 -5.88
N LYS A 17 11.83 -0.83 -4.86
CA LYS A 17 11.55 -2.27 -4.77
C LYS A 17 10.06 -2.52 -4.62
N ASN A 18 9.39 -1.82 -3.69
CA ASN A 18 7.93 -1.94 -3.55
C ASN A 18 7.19 -1.54 -4.83
N GLN A 19 7.64 -0.51 -5.54
CA GLN A 19 6.94 -0.05 -6.74
C GLN A 19 7.03 -1.03 -7.93
N SER A 20 8.18 -1.70 -8.14
CA SER A 20 8.33 -2.64 -9.25
C SER A 20 7.88 -4.07 -8.91
N GLU A 21 8.11 -4.50 -7.67
CA GLU A 21 7.89 -5.88 -7.24
C GLU A 21 6.40 -6.14 -6.95
N ILE A 22 5.68 -5.16 -6.39
CA ILE A 22 4.22 -5.24 -6.21
C ILE A 22 3.53 -5.27 -7.57
N MET A 23 3.92 -4.41 -8.52
CA MET A 23 3.34 -4.42 -9.87
C MET A 23 3.60 -5.74 -10.60
N GLY A 24 4.82 -6.28 -10.50
CA GLY A 24 5.16 -7.59 -11.07
C GLY A 24 4.37 -8.76 -10.46
N ARG A 25 3.97 -8.67 -9.19
CA ARG A 25 3.15 -9.69 -8.50
C ARG A 25 1.66 -9.52 -8.71
N MET A 26 1.18 -8.28 -8.84
CA MET A 26 -0.24 -7.98 -9.08
C MET A 26 -0.70 -8.41 -10.47
N GLN A 27 0.16 -8.24 -11.48
CA GLN A 27 -0.17 -8.55 -12.87
C GLN A 27 -0.67 -10.00 -13.09
N PRO A 28 0.05 -11.06 -12.65
CA PRO A 28 -0.44 -12.43 -12.81
C PRO A 28 -1.72 -12.72 -12.02
N ILE A 29 -1.95 -12.03 -10.88
CA ILE A 29 -3.18 -12.18 -10.09
C ILE A 29 -4.37 -11.60 -10.84
N PHE A 30 -4.21 -10.42 -11.45
CA PHE A 30 -5.24 -9.82 -12.30
C PHE A 30 -5.53 -10.66 -13.55
N ASP A 31 -4.50 -11.14 -14.22
CA ASP A 31 -4.66 -11.98 -15.42
C ASP A 31 -5.43 -13.28 -15.10
N GLN A 32 -5.12 -13.91 -13.96
CA GLN A 32 -5.81 -15.11 -13.51
C GLN A 32 -7.25 -14.82 -13.05
N TYR A 33 -7.48 -13.70 -12.38
CA TYR A 33 -8.83 -13.24 -12.02
C TYR A 33 -9.70 -13.03 -13.27
N LEU A 34 -9.22 -12.25 -14.24
CA LEU A 34 -9.95 -11.94 -15.47
C LEU A 34 -10.30 -13.21 -16.25
N ASN A 35 -9.34 -14.11 -16.45
CA ASN A 35 -9.57 -15.37 -17.16
C ASN A 35 -10.62 -16.23 -16.46
N ASN A 36 -10.49 -16.43 -15.15
CA ASN A 36 -11.40 -17.32 -14.42
C ASN A 36 -12.79 -16.70 -14.24
N PHE A 37 -12.88 -15.37 -14.06
CA PHE A 37 -14.15 -14.66 -13.94
C PHE A 37 -14.92 -14.68 -15.28
N MET A 38 -14.23 -14.47 -16.40
CA MET A 38 -14.84 -14.57 -17.74
C MET A 38 -15.31 -15.99 -18.04
N ALA A 39 -14.50 -17.01 -17.71
CA ALA A 39 -14.89 -18.41 -17.89
C ALA A 39 -16.11 -18.78 -17.03
N ALA A 40 -16.12 -18.39 -15.76
CA ALA A 40 -17.25 -18.62 -14.85
C ALA A 40 -18.53 -17.89 -15.30
N SER A 41 -18.39 -16.65 -15.79
CA SER A 41 -19.52 -15.87 -16.32
C SER A 41 -20.07 -16.45 -17.63
N ALA A 42 -19.21 -16.96 -18.52
CA ALA A 42 -19.62 -17.60 -19.76
C ALA A 42 -20.39 -18.91 -19.52
N GLU A 43 -20.05 -19.63 -18.44
CA GLU A 43 -20.78 -20.83 -17.98
C GLU A 43 -22.01 -20.49 -17.12
N ASN A 44 -22.28 -19.21 -16.87
CA ASN A 44 -23.32 -18.72 -15.94
C ASN A 44 -23.24 -19.38 -14.55
N ASN A 45 -22.02 -19.73 -14.12
CA ASN A 45 -21.77 -20.51 -12.92
C ASN A 45 -21.45 -19.56 -11.74
N GLN A 46 -22.50 -19.18 -11.01
CA GLN A 46 -22.38 -18.26 -9.87
C GLN A 46 -21.46 -18.77 -8.75
N GLU A 47 -21.36 -20.08 -8.52
CA GLU A 47 -20.45 -20.62 -7.51
C GLU A 47 -18.99 -20.39 -7.92
N LYS A 48 -18.64 -20.71 -9.17
CA LYS A 48 -17.29 -20.42 -9.70
C LYS A 48 -16.98 -18.92 -9.68
N THR A 49 -17.94 -18.06 -10.01
CA THR A 49 -17.74 -16.61 -9.93
C THR A 49 -17.41 -16.16 -8.51
N ARG A 50 -18.13 -16.71 -7.51
CA ARG A 50 -17.86 -16.44 -6.09
C ARG A 50 -16.48 -16.95 -5.67
N GLU A 51 -16.10 -18.17 -6.05
CA GLU A 51 -14.77 -18.74 -5.74
C GLU A 51 -13.63 -17.88 -6.30
N VAL A 52 -13.77 -17.40 -7.53
CA VAL A 52 -12.78 -16.53 -8.18
C VAL A 52 -12.64 -15.19 -7.46
N LEU A 53 -13.76 -14.61 -7.00
CA LEU A 53 -13.75 -13.37 -6.21
C LEU A 53 -13.09 -13.55 -4.84
N VAL A 54 -13.40 -14.65 -4.16
CA VAL A 54 -12.79 -14.98 -2.85
C VAL A 54 -11.28 -15.19 -3.00
N TRP A 55 -10.86 -15.97 -4.02
CA TRP A 55 -9.44 -16.19 -4.31
C TRP A 55 -8.71 -14.87 -4.58
N PHE A 56 -9.28 -14.01 -5.43
CA PHE A 56 -8.68 -12.72 -5.76
C PHE A 56 -8.53 -11.84 -4.51
N SER A 57 -9.58 -11.72 -3.69
CA SER A 57 -9.55 -10.97 -2.43
C SER A 57 -8.44 -11.47 -1.49
N GLN A 58 -8.25 -12.80 -1.38
CA GLN A 58 -7.17 -13.40 -0.58
C GLN A 58 -5.78 -13.03 -1.12
N GLN A 59 -5.56 -13.07 -2.43
CA GLN A 59 -4.28 -12.71 -3.03
C GLN A 59 -3.94 -11.23 -2.81
N ILE A 60 -4.92 -10.34 -2.94
CA ILE A 60 -4.74 -8.91 -2.66
C ILE A 60 -4.42 -8.68 -1.18
N SER A 61 -5.12 -9.36 -0.26
CA SER A 61 -4.87 -9.24 1.18
C SER A 61 -3.45 -9.69 1.56
N LEU A 62 -2.92 -10.74 0.92
CA LEU A 62 -1.54 -11.21 1.15
C LEU A 62 -0.52 -10.15 0.72
N ILE A 63 -0.69 -9.57 -0.48
CA ILE A 63 0.20 -8.51 -0.98
C ILE A 63 0.18 -7.29 -0.04
N MET A 64 -1.00 -6.90 0.44
CA MET A 64 -1.09 -5.79 1.39
C MET A 64 -0.41 -6.09 2.72
N HIS A 65 -0.58 -7.31 3.25
CA HIS A 65 0.06 -7.70 4.50
C HIS A 65 1.58 -7.65 4.40
N GLU A 66 2.14 -8.21 3.31
CA GLU A 66 3.57 -8.20 3.05
C GLU A 66 4.12 -6.77 2.85
N GLY A 67 3.41 -5.92 2.10
CA GLY A 67 3.75 -4.50 1.97
C GLY A 67 3.74 -3.75 3.31
N GLY A 68 2.92 -4.18 4.25
CA GLY A 68 2.87 -3.66 5.62
C GLY A 68 4.00 -4.11 6.53
N GLU A 69 4.40 -5.37 6.47
CA GLU A 69 5.56 -5.85 7.22
C GLU A 69 6.85 -5.10 6.85
N ASP A 70 6.98 -4.82 5.56
CA ASP A 70 8.08 -4.05 4.99
C ASP A 70 8.06 -2.59 5.52
N PHE A 71 6.88 -1.99 5.65
CA PHE A 71 6.71 -0.70 6.33
C PHE A 71 7.05 -0.77 7.82
N PHE A 72 6.64 -1.84 8.53
CA PHE A 72 6.97 -2.00 9.96
C PHE A 72 8.46 -2.23 10.20
N LYS A 73 9.17 -2.90 9.30
CA LYS A 73 10.65 -2.98 9.33
C LYS A 73 11.26 -1.60 9.20
N LEU A 74 10.80 -0.81 8.24
CA LEU A 74 11.21 0.58 8.03
C LEU A 74 10.95 1.44 9.28
N LYS A 75 9.80 1.26 9.94
CA LYS A 75 9.47 1.88 11.23
C LYS A 75 10.44 1.49 12.35
N SER A 76 10.83 0.22 12.42
CA SER A 76 11.82 -0.25 13.41
C SER A 76 13.21 0.36 13.15
N GLU A 77 13.59 0.54 11.89
CA GLU A 77 14.83 1.21 11.50
C GLU A 77 14.74 2.73 11.73
N SER A 78 13.56 3.33 11.54
CA SER A 78 13.29 4.75 11.80
C SER A 78 13.27 5.09 13.29
N ASN A 79 12.96 4.14 14.19
CA ASN A 79 13.15 4.36 15.63
C ASN A 79 14.61 4.64 16.02
N ARG A 80 15.61 4.24 15.20
CA ARG A 80 17.01 4.68 15.37
C ARG A 80 17.24 6.11 14.86
N LEU A 81 16.47 6.58 13.89
CA LEU A 81 16.48 7.97 13.43
C LEU A 81 15.88 8.92 14.47
N LYS A 82 14.91 8.48 15.29
CA LYS A 82 14.27 9.33 16.31
C LYS A 82 15.25 9.95 17.32
N LEU A 83 16.44 9.37 17.49
CA LEU A 83 17.50 9.91 18.35
C LEU A 83 18.29 11.08 17.73
N ILE A 84 18.16 11.30 16.42
CA ILE A 84 18.90 12.29 15.62
C ILE A 84 17.99 13.08 14.67
N ALA A 85 16.68 12.85 14.72
CA ALA A 85 15.68 13.54 13.91
C ALA A 85 15.16 14.79 14.62
N THR A 86 14.91 15.85 13.85
CA THR A 86 14.23 17.05 14.35
C THR A 86 12.76 16.75 14.65
N ASP A 87 12.15 17.52 15.55
CA ASP A 87 10.72 17.41 15.88
C ASP A 87 9.82 17.49 14.64
N GLU A 88 10.23 18.28 13.63
CA GLU A 88 9.54 18.41 12.35
C GLU A 88 9.56 17.10 11.55
N MET A 89 10.70 16.41 11.49
CA MET A 89 10.80 15.10 10.83
C MET A 89 10.02 14.03 11.58
N LEU A 90 10.02 14.07 12.92
CA LEU A 90 9.21 13.18 13.74
C LEU A 90 7.72 13.34 13.45
N GLY A 91 7.25 14.57 13.27
CA GLY A 91 5.88 14.88 12.86
C GLY A 91 5.53 14.28 11.49
N THR A 92 6.38 14.49 10.48
CA THR A 92 6.17 13.92 9.13
C THR A 92 6.18 12.38 9.16
N PHE A 93 7.07 11.77 9.96
CA PHE A 93 7.09 10.32 10.15
C PHE A 93 5.79 9.80 10.74
N GLN A 94 5.26 10.45 11.79
CA GLN A 94 4.00 10.03 12.40
C GLN A 94 2.84 10.14 11.42
N GLN A 95 2.77 11.21 10.62
CA GLN A 95 1.73 11.36 9.60
C GLN A 95 1.81 10.27 8.52
N LEU A 96 3.01 9.89 8.10
CA LEU A 96 3.21 8.77 7.18
C LEU A 96 2.76 7.43 7.78
N GLU A 97 3.00 7.21 9.06
CA GLU A 97 2.50 6.03 9.78
C GLU A 97 0.97 6.01 9.79
N ASP A 98 0.34 7.10 10.21
CA ASP A 98 -1.12 7.21 10.33
C ASP A 98 -1.81 7.03 8.97
N LEU A 99 -1.26 7.63 7.90
CA LEU A 99 -1.78 7.49 6.53
C LEU A 99 -1.62 6.06 6.00
N THR A 100 -0.50 5.40 6.32
CA THR A 100 -0.25 4.01 5.89
C THR A 100 -1.23 3.06 6.58
N GLU A 101 -1.45 3.24 7.88
CA GLU A 101 -2.44 2.47 8.65
C GLU A 101 -3.86 2.72 8.12
N LEU A 102 -4.21 3.98 7.84
CA LEU A 102 -5.50 4.33 7.25
C LEU A 102 -5.72 3.69 5.87
N SER A 103 -4.68 3.66 5.03
CA SER A 103 -4.69 2.98 3.73
C SER A 103 -4.99 1.49 3.90
N MET A 104 -4.28 0.81 4.81
CA MET A 104 -4.46 -0.62 5.08
C MET A 104 -5.85 -0.94 5.60
N ASN A 105 -6.33 -0.17 6.58
CA ASN A 105 -7.65 -0.38 7.16
C ASN A 105 -8.75 -0.16 6.12
N THR A 106 -8.64 0.91 5.31
CA THR A 106 -9.60 1.20 4.22
C THR A 106 -9.61 0.09 3.19
N ALA A 107 -8.43 -0.42 2.82
CA ALA A 107 -8.31 -1.45 1.81
C ALA A 107 -8.75 -2.84 2.32
N HIS A 108 -8.50 -3.16 3.59
CA HIS A 108 -9.05 -4.36 4.24
C HIS A 108 -10.58 -4.33 4.28
N GLU A 109 -11.17 -3.18 4.64
CA GLU A 109 -12.62 -3.00 4.62
C GLU A 109 -13.20 -3.17 3.22
N PHE A 110 -12.56 -2.57 2.21
CA PHE A 110 -12.95 -2.72 0.81
C PHE A 110 -12.90 -4.18 0.36
N MET A 111 -11.82 -4.91 0.65
CA MET A 111 -11.68 -6.32 0.31
C MET A 111 -12.71 -7.22 1.00
N GLY A 112 -13.09 -6.90 2.25
CA GLY A 112 -14.16 -7.59 2.97
C GLY A 112 -15.54 -7.42 2.32
N LYS A 113 -15.78 -6.28 1.66
CA LYS A 113 -17.04 -5.96 0.97
C LYS A 113 -17.02 -6.28 -0.53
N LEU A 114 -15.85 -6.54 -1.11
CA LEU A 114 -15.65 -6.65 -2.56
C LEU A 114 -16.60 -7.66 -3.22
N THR A 115 -16.79 -8.83 -2.61
CA THR A 115 -17.68 -9.86 -3.15
C THR A 115 -19.14 -9.40 -3.22
N GLU A 116 -19.64 -8.74 -2.16
CA GLU A 116 -21.01 -8.19 -2.16
C GLU A 116 -21.15 -7.05 -3.16
N ILE A 117 -20.17 -6.15 -3.22
CA ILE A 117 -20.14 -5.01 -4.14
C ILE A 117 -20.25 -5.49 -5.59
N VAL A 118 -19.46 -6.50 -5.98
CA VAL A 118 -19.46 -7.04 -7.35
C VAL A 118 -20.76 -7.81 -7.64
N LEU A 119 -21.23 -8.65 -6.72
CA LEU A 119 -22.45 -9.45 -6.93
C LEU A 119 -23.70 -8.59 -7.04
N HIS A 120 -23.76 -7.49 -6.28
CA HIS A 120 -24.90 -6.58 -6.25
C HIS A 120 -24.72 -5.34 -7.14
N GLN A 121 -23.64 -5.27 -7.93
CA GLN A 121 -23.33 -4.16 -8.84
C GLN A 121 -23.35 -2.80 -8.14
N GLN A 122 -22.81 -2.73 -6.92
CA GLN A 122 -22.77 -1.51 -6.10
C GLN A 122 -21.62 -0.59 -6.53
N THR A 123 -21.62 -0.17 -7.79
CA THR A 123 -20.53 0.59 -8.42
C THR A 123 -20.21 1.89 -7.69
N SER A 124 -21.22 2.58 -7.12
CA SER A 124 -21.01 3.81 -6.35
C SER A 124 -20.19 3.59 -5.08
N ILE A 125 -20.40 2.47 -4.38
CA ILE A 125 -19.64 2.11 -3.18
C ILE A 125 -18.21 1.76 -3.56
N GLN A 126 -18.03 1.04 -4.69
CA GLN A 126 -16.71 0.74 -5.23
C GLN A 126 -15.92 2.02 -5.54
N GLU A 127 -16.54 2.97 -6.25
CA GLU A 127 -15.93 4.25 -6.61
C GLU A 127 -15.52 5.06 -5.38
N GLU A 128 -16.33 5.06 -4.32
CA GLU A 128 -16.02 5.75 -3.07
C GLU A 128 -14.76 5.18 -2.39
N TYR A 129 -14.64 3.86 -2.28
CA TYR A 129 -13.42 3.24 -1.74
C TYR A 129 -12.19 3.53 -2.59
N LEU A 130 -12.31 3.46 -3.92
CA LEU A 130 -11.21 3.74 -4.83
C LEU A 130 -10.77 5.21 -4.77
N ALA A 131 -11.72 6.14 -4.69
CA ALA A 131 -11.42 7.56 -4.52
C ALA A 131 -10.68 7.81 -3.20
N LYS A 132 -11.18 7.26 -2.09
CA LYS A 132 -10.55 7.38 -0.77
C LYS A 132 -9.13 6.81 -0.74
N LEU A 133 -8.91 5.64 -1.35
CA LEU A 133 -7.58 5.02 -1.44
C LEU A 133 -6.62 5.86 -2.29
N ASN A 134 -7.11 6.46 -3.38
CA ASN A 134 -6.31 7.36 -4.21
C ASN A 134 -5.91 8.64 -3.45
N ASP A 135 -6.82 9.23 -2.69
CA ASP A 135 -6.53 10.41 -1.87
C ASP A 135 -5.47 10.10 -0.81
N ILE A 136 -5.63 8.99 -0.07
CA ILE A 136 -4.64 8.54 0.92
C ILE A 136 -3.27 8.30 0.26
N SER A 137 -3.25 7.65 -0.91
CA SER A 137 -2.01 7.40 -1.66
C SER A 137 -1.33 8.69 -2.09
N SER A 138 -2.10 9.69 -2.54
CA SER A 138 -1.59 11.02 -2.88
C SER A 138 -0.94 11.69 -1.67
N ASP A 139 -1.60 11.64 -0.51
CA ASP A 139 -1.08 12.23 0.73
C ASP A 139 0.21 11.53 1.20
N ILE A 140 0.28 10.19 1.11
CA ILE A 140 1.50 9.43 1.38
C ILE A 140 2.66 9.90 0.49
N GLN A 141 2.42 10.12 -0.81
CA GLN A 141 3.45 10.61 -1.72
C GLN A 141 3.93 12.02 -1.36
N VAL A 142 3.01 12.91 -0.98
CA VAL A 142 3.33 14.28 -0.56
C VAL A 142 4.21 14.24 0.70
N GLN A 143 3.79 13.49 1.73
CA GLN A 143 4.52 13.41 2.99
C GLN A 143 5.88 12.71 2.84
N SER A 144 5.98 11.70 1.97
CA SER A 144 7.25 11.03 1.66
C SER A 144 8.24 12.00 1.02
N LYS A 145 7.81 12.82 0.06
CA LYS A 145 8.66 13.86 -0.55
C LYS A 145 9.07 14.93 0.45
N LEU A 146 8.18 15.31 1.36
CA LEU A 146 8.49 16.26 2.43
C LEU A 146 9.58 15.71 3.35
N LEU A 147 9.41 14.47 3.82
CA LEU A 147 10.38 13.80 4.68
C LEU A 147 11.76 13.69 4.01
N MET A 148 11.80 13.34 2.71
CA MET A 148 13.05 13.32 1.95
C MET A 148 13.72 14.70 1.89
N THR A 149 12.93 15.77 1.77
CA THR A 149 13.44 17.14 1.74
C THR A 149 13.99 17.58 3.10
N GLN A 150 13.29 17.23 4.18
CA GLN A 150 13.73 17.49 5.55
C GLN A 150 15.06 16.76 5.85
N MET A 151 15.15 15.46 5.52
CA MET A 151 16.39 14.68 5.68
C MET A 151 17.57 15.28 4.90
N ARG A 152 17.36 15.70 3.64
CA ARG A 152 18.40 16.34 2.82
C ARG A 152 18.86 17.68 3.40
N THR A 153 17.92 18.45 3.96
CA THR A 153 18.23 19.75 4.58
C THR A 153 19.08 19.55 5.83
N GLU A 154 18.76 18.54 6.64
CA GLU A 154 19.51 18.24 7.86
C GLU A 154 20.93 17.77 7.55
N ILE A 155 21.12 16.90 6.56
CA ILE A 155 22.46 16.47 6.09
C ILE A 155 23.31 17.67 5.62
N ARG A 156 22.69 18.71 5.05
CA ARG A 156 23.40 19.93 4.59
C ARG A 156 23.71 20.93 5.70
N ARG A 157 23.05 20.82 6.86
CA ARG A 157 23.30 21.68 8.04
C ARG A 157 24.43 21.15 8.92
N ILE A 158 24.77 19.88 8.77
CA ILE A 158 25.90 19.19 9.42
C ILE A 158 27.16 19.38 8.59
#